data_AF-W6KIR8-F1
#
_entry.id   AF-W6KIR8-F1
#
_cell.length_a   1.000
_cell.length_b   1.000
_cell.length_c   1.000
_cell.angle_alpha   90.00
_cell.angle_beta   90.00
_cell.angle_gamma   90.00
#
_symmetry.space_group_name_H-M   'P 1'
#
loop_
_entity.id
_entity.type
_entity.pdbx_description
1 polymer ?
#
loop_
_entity_poly.entity_id
_entity_poly.type
_entity_poly.pdbx_seq_one_letter_code
_entity_poly.pdbx_strand_id
1 'polypeptide(L)'
;MLRNAISLLMRRKHSQKAWSPQVTNTGAAPPTGITSQEALQIVYRPMPPEQTVEYEEDFGTNLMIHREFISKKRRDQMSFDISPLVYSDVELRRGQKHLAGIMNKERNAVPIGMAGSENDRVPFNVEVDPKTKELQGARYFFNENRMRYCDRFQEFFHTTLAKRMGGDGMDTQFLFSLMEACAIIYGCDTHDAREVYYQVFGSVDLDSLERDEQELRQRRQNAADVQRNLCDSSSGCGPATSYEVVQETINSLPSLFEDEPGGSGTTIQGERHLAADAGNSDKITVKENNTSSGDDLREYKISGSVSYAGLPPDYAMLYKAYLAHARGESPIASYDISTLAATESLVRRRRWRHLMEKLVREDYLNLSDDELKDATLLNEQLHTIKFMDLKVGDTVQEILALLQRETGDGGSSHRDTPLEQLPSNPERRL
;
A
#
# COMPACT_ATOMS: atom_id res chain seq x y z
N MET A 1 -46.16 42.71 -12.40
CA MET A 1 -46.96 41.88 -13.33
C MET A 1 -46.01 41.15 -14.27
N LEU A 2 -45.99 39.82 -14.26
CA LEU A 2 -45.42 39.03 -15.36
C LEU A 2 -46.56 38.23 -15.99
N ARG A 3 -46.58 38.16 -17.32
CA ARG A 3 -47.72 37.60 -18.08
C ARG A 3 -47.67 36.07 -18.06
N ASN A 4 -48.84 35.44 -18.10
CA ASN A 4 -49.01 34.03 -18.41
C ASN A 4 -48.54 33.76 -19.85
N ALA A 5 -47.24 33.53 -20.03
CA ALA A 5 -46.68 33.10 -21.30
C ALA A 5 -47.05 31.63 -21.52
N ILE A 6 -48.11 31.39 -22.30
CA ILE A 6 -48.46 30.04 -22.77
C ILE A 6 -47.25 29.49 -23.53
N SER A 7 -46.63 28.44 -23.00
CA SER A 7 -45.45 27.80 -23.57
C SER A 7 -45.79 27.03 -24.84
N LEU A 8 -45.92 27.77 -25.95
CA LEU A 8 -46.16 27.20 -27.28
C LEU A 8 -44.99 26.26 -27.64
N LEU A 9 -45.24 24.95 -27.53
CA LEU A 9 -44.31 23.87 -27.85
C LEU A 9 -43.99 23.85 -29.35
N MET A 10 -43.02 24.67 -29.76
CA MET A 10 -42.47 24.65 -31.12
C MET A 10 -41.77 23.33 -31.40
N ARG A 11 -42.41 22.45 -32.18
CA ARG A 11 -41.76 21.22 -32.68
C ARG A 11 -40.84 21.54 -33.87
N ARG A 12 -39.62 21.01 -33.85
CA ARG A 12 -38.74 20.99 -35.02
C ARG A 12 -39.31 20.04 -36.08
N LYS A 13 -39.38 20.48 -37.33
CA LYS A 13 -39.65 19.61 -38.50
C LYS A 13 -38.33 19.16 -39.12
N HIS A 14 -38.27 17.92 -39.61
CA HIS A 14 -37.06 17.39 -40.25
C HIS A 14 -36.66 18.24 -41.47
N SER A 15 -35.36 18.44 -41.67
CA SER A 15 -34.74 19.30 -42.69
C SER A 15 -35.19 20.76 -42.78
N GLN A 16 -36.06 21.25 -41.89
CA GLN A 16 -36.48 22.66 -41.85
C GLN A 16 -35.93 23.34 -40.60
N LYS A 17 -35.29 24.49 -40.78
CA LYS A 17 -34.70 25.33 -39.72
C LYS A 17 -35.32 26.72 -39.80
N ALA A 18 -35.69 27.30 -38.66
CA ALA A 18 -35.90 28.74 -38.58
C ALA A 18 -34.52 29.44 -38.56
N TRP A 19 -34.41 30.59 -39.21
CA TRP A 19 -33.24 31.47 -39.07
C TRP A 19 -33.52 32.48 -37.95
N SER A 20 -32.61 32.57 -37.00
CA SER A 20 -32.65 33.55 -35.90
C SER A 20 -31.64 34.67 -36.16
N PRO A 21 -31.94 35.93 -35.82
CA PRO A 21 -30.93 36.99 -35.84
C PRO A 21 -29.80 36.65 -34.86
N GLN A 22 -28.57 37.05 -35.20
CA GLN A 22 -27.45 36.98 -34.27
C GLN A 22 -27.50 38.16 -33.30
N VAL A 23 -27.07 37.94 -32.05
CA VAL A 23 -26.76 39.03 -31.13
C VAL A 23 -25.47 39.70 -31.64
N THR A 24 -25.42 41.02 -31.64
CA THR A 24 -24.32 41.81 -32.22
C THR A 24 -23.00 41.73 -31.43
N ASN A 25 -23.01 41.13 -30.23
CA ASN A 25 -21.81 40.92 -29.44
C ASN A 25 -21.10 39.61 -29.86
N THR A 26 -20.05 39.74 -30.68
CA THR A 26 -18.94 38.79 -30.94
C THR A 26 -19.22 37.31 -31.30
N GLY A 27 -20.47 36.85 -31.33
CA GLY A 27 -20.87 35.49 -31.70
C GLY A 27 -21.34 34.65 -30.51
N ALA A 28 -21.27 33.32 -30.64
CA ALA A 28 -21.77 32.39 -29.60
C ALA A 28 -20.76 32.12 -28.46
N ALA A 29 -19.48 32.42 -28.69
CA ALA A 29 -18.38 32.30 -27.72
C ALA A 29 -17.30 33.35 -28.08
N PRO A 30 -17.13 34.43 -27.30
CA PRO A 30 -16.18 35.49 -27.64
C PRO A 30 -14.72 35.02 -27.52
N PRO A 31 -13.88 35.14 -28.57
CA PRO A 31 -12.47 34.75 -28.51
C PRO A 31 -11.61 35.71 -27.67
N THR A 32 -12.13 36.91 -27.37
CA THR A 32 -11.50 37.95 -26.54
C THR A 32 -11.74 37.79 -25.04
N GLY A 33 -12.44 36.72 -24.62
CA GLY A 33 -12.92 36.55 -23.24
C GLY A 33 -14.30 37.18 -23.00
N ILE A 34 -14.85 36.92 -21.81
CA ILE A 34 -16.18 37.33 -21.36
C ILE A 34 -16.10 38.17 -20.09
N THR A 35 -17.07 39.06 -19.86
CA THR A 35 -17.16 39.81 -18.60
C THR A 35 -17.73 38.96 -17.46
N SER A 36 -17.51 39.37 -16.22
CA SER A 36 -18.06 38.68 -15.03
C SER A 36 -19.59 38.66 -15.00
N GLN A 37 -20.26 39.69 -15.54
CA GLN A 37 -21.73 39.73 -15.60
C GLN A 37 -22.30 38.78 -16.67
N GLU A 38 -21.60 38.58 -17.79
CA GLU A 38 -21.95 37.56 -18.79
C GLU A 38 -21.66 36.15 -18.25
N ALA A 39 -20.49 35.97 -17.61
CA ALA A 39 -20.10 34.71 -16.97
C ALA A 39 -21.11 34.27 -15.89
N LEU A 40 -21.65 35.21 -15.10
CA LEU A 40 -22.65 34.91 -14.07
C LEU A 40 -23.93 34.27 -14.64
N GLN A 41 -24.33 34.65 -15.86
CA GLN A 41 -25.48 34.04 -16.55
C GLN A 41 -25.17 32.63 -17.08
N ILE A 42 -23.89 32.32 -17.32
CA ILE A 42 -23.40 30.99 -17.70
C ILE A 42 -23.30 30.09 -16.46
N VAL A 43 -22.80 30.62 -15.33
CA VAL A 43 -22.76 29.93 -14.02
C VAL A 43 -24.18 29.59 -13.57
N TYR A 44 -25.07 30.58 -13.51
CA TYR A 44 -26.49 30.40 -13.16
C TYR A 44 -27.36 30.03 -14.37
N ARG A 45 -26.85 29.15 -15.24
CA ARG A 45 -27.61 28.55 -16.35
C ARG A 45 -28.94 27.95 -15.83
N PRO A 46 -30.08 28.16 -16.52
CA PRO A 46 -31.38 27.64 -16.11
C PRO A 46 -31.46 26.11 -16.29
N MET A 47 -31.07 25.38 -15.24
CA MET A 47 -31.21 23.93 -15.11
C MET A 47 -32.51 23.59 -14.34
N PRO A 48 -33.13 22.42 -14.55
CA PRO A 48 -34.33 22.02 -13.80
C PRO A 48 -34.03 21.82 -12.30
N PRO A 49 -34.63 22.61 -11.38
CA PRO A 49 -34.21 22.63 -9.97
C PRO A 49 -34.46 21.30 -9.22
N GLU A 50 -35.51 20.55 -9.58
CA GLU A 50 -35.77 19.20 -9.02
C GLU A 50 -34.66 18.15 -9.26
N GLN A 51 -33.67 18.48 -10.08
CA GLN A 51 -32.61 17.60 -10.58
C GLN A 51 -31.24 18.29 -10.54
N THR A 52 -31.17 19.47 -9.93
CA THR A 52 -29.95 20.28 -9.84
C THR A 52 -29.55 20.41 -8.37
N VAL A 53 -28.32 20.05 -8.04
CA VAL A 53 -27.71 20.32 -6.73
C VAL A 53 -26.82 21.56 -6.89
N GLU A 54 -26.97 22.51 -5.98
CA GLU A 54 -26.21 23.76 -5.96
C GLU A 54 -25.48 23.86 -4.62
N TYR A 55 -24.20 24.19 -4.68
CA TYR A 55 -23.30 24.30 -3.52
C TYR A 55 -22.38 25.51 -3.74
N GLU A 56 -22.03 26.19 -2.65
CA GLU A 56 -21.06 27.29 -2.65
C GLU A 56 -20.14 27.19 -1.43
N GLU A 57 -18.87 27.50 -1.62
CA GLU A 57 -17.82 27.42 -0.60
C GLU A 57 -17.00 28.70 -0.59
N ASP A 58 -16.96 29.39 0.56
CA ASP A 58 -16.29 30.68 0.74
C ASP A 58 -14.93 30.49 1.42
N PHE A 59 -13.87 30.83 0.69
CA PHE A 59 -12.49 30.81 1.16
C PHE A 59 -12.00 32.20 1.61
N GLY A 60 -12.93 33.12 1.92
CA GLY A 60 -12.73 34.45 2.49
C GLY A 60 -12.24 35.51 1.50
N THR A 61 -11.37 35.13 0.55
CA THR A 61 -10.91 35.99 -0.55
C THR A 61 -11.54 35.64 -1.89
N ASN A 62 -12.07 34.42 -2.03
CA ASN A 62 -12.75 33.92 -3.22
C ASN A 62 -13.87 32.96 -2.82
N LEU A 63 -14.97 32.99 -3.57
CA LEU A 63 -16.08 32.05 -3.49
C LEU A 63 -16.01 31.06 -4.66
N MET A 64 -16.17 29.76 -4.41
CA MET A 64 -16.37 28.76 -5.44
C MET A 64 -17.86 28.36 -5.50
N ILE A 65 -18.42 28.31 -6.71
CA ILE A 65 -19.82 27.90 -6.95
C ILE A 65 -19.81 26.60 -7.74
N HIS A 66 -20.46 25.56 -7.22
CA HIS A 66 -20.61 24.25 -7.86
C HIS A 66 -22.08 23.94 -8.14
N ARG A 67 -22.41 23.55 -9.38
CA ARG A 67 -23.80 23.27 -9.80
C ARG A 67 -23.84 22.03 -10.69
N GLU A 68 -24.41 20.95 -10.18
CA GLU A 68 -24.55 19.67 -10.87
C GLU A 68 -26.00 19.41 -11.28
N PHE A 69 -26.24 18.96 -12.51
CA PHE A 69 -27.56 18.51 -12.96
C PHE A 69 -27.50 17.07 -13.45
N ILE A 70 -28.30 16.19 -12.84
CA ILE A 70 -28.37 14.77 -13.18
C ILE A 70 -29.79 14.43 -13.62
N SER A 71 -29.95 14.01 -14.88
CA SER A 71 -31.28 13.81 -15.46
C SER A 71 -31.95 12.53 -14.97
N LYS A 72 -33.20 12.65 -14.51
CA LYS A 72 -34.12 11.54 -14.16
C LYS A 72 -34.20 10.44 -15.23
N LYS A 73 -33.88 10.74 -16.50
CA LYS A 73 -33.92 9.78 -17.63
C LYS A 73 -32.72 8.82 -17.73
N ARG A 74 -31.61 9.07 -17.02
CA ARG A 74 -30.36 8.28 -17.15
C ARG A 74 -29.79 7.79 -15.81
N ARG A 75 -30.41 8.18 -14.69
CA ARG A 75 -30.00 7.82 -13.32
C ARG A 75 -29.69 6.32 -13.16
N ASP A 76 -30.55 5.48 -13.73
CA ASP A 76 -30.47 4.02 -13.58
C ASP A 76 -29.61 3.33 -14.66
N GLN A 77 -28.91 4.12 -15.49
CA GLN A 77 -28.08 3.68 -16.63
C GLN A 77 -26.67 4.29 -16.63
N MET A 78 -26.31 5.09 -15.62
CA MET A 78 -24.99 5.70 -15.46
C MET A 78 -24.17 4.92 -14.44
N SER A 79 -22.87 4.75 -14.69
CA SER A 79 -21.96 4.25 -13.66
C SER A 79 -21.68 5.33 -12.62
N PHE A 80 -21.24 4.90 -11.43
CA PHE A 80 -20.85 5.80 -10.35
C PHE A 80 -19.75 6.79 -10.78
N ASP A 81 -18.82 6.35 -11.62
CA ASP A 81 -17.70 7.16 -12.13
C ASP A 81 -18.15 8.31 -13.06
N ILE A 82 -19.34 8.20 -13.66
CA ILE A 82 -19.97 9.23 -14.51
C ILE A 82 -20.98 10.07 -13.72
N SER A 83 -21.61 9.47 -12.70
CA SER A 83 -22.61 10.12 -11.86
C SER A 83 -22.48 9.56 -10.43
N PRO A 84 -21.64 10.18 -9.57
CA PRO A 84 -21.31 9.67 -8.24
C PRO A 84 -22.43 9.92 -7.24
N LEU A 85 -23.62 9.41 -7.55
CA LEU A 85 -24.80 9.48 -6.71
C LEU A 85 -24.62 8.61 -5.47
N VAL A 86 -24.77 9.26 -4.33
CA VAL A 86 -24.54 8.73 -2.99
C VAL A 86 -25.85 8.84 -2.21
N TYR A 87 -26.22 7.78 -1.48
CA TYR A 87 -27.47 7.73 -0.70
C TYR A 87 -27.26 7.46 0.79
N SER A 88 -26.00 7.29 1.23
CA SER A 88 -25.62 7.04 2.61
C SER A 88 -24.27 7.68 2.97
N ASP A 89 -24.06 7.98 4.25
CA ASP A 89 -22.79 8.54 4.75
C ASP A 89 -21.57 7.65 4.49
N VAL A 90 -21.79 6.33 4.40
CA VAL A 90 -20.73 5.35 4.11
C VAL A 90 -20.29 5.45 2.64
N GLU A 91 -21.26 5.53 1.72
CA GLU A 91 -20.99 5.82 0.31
C GLU A 91 -20.39 7.22 0.12
N LEU A 92 -20.81 8.23 0.89
CA LEU A 92 -20.27 9.59 0.82
C LEU A 92 -18.78 9.59 1.13
N ARG A 93 -18.40 9.05 2.29
CA ARG A 93 -17.00 8.98 2.74
C ARG A 93 -16.15 8.12 1.81
N ARG A 94 -16.72 7.04 1.23
CA ARG A 94 -16.01 6.18 0.27
C ARG A 94 -15.85 6.85 -1.10
N GLY A 95 -16.89 7.50 -1.60
CA GLY A 95 -16.90 8.23 -2.88
C GLY A 95 -15.95 9.42 -2.87
N GLN A 96 -15.99 10.23 -1.81
CA GLN A 96 -15.04 11.33 -1.59
C GLN A 96 -13.60 10.82 -1.55
N LYS A 97 -13.30 9.76 -0.78
CA LYS A 97 -11.95 9.14 -0.76
C LYS A 97 -11.52 8.60 -2.13
N HIS A 98 -12.45 8.02 -2.90
CA HIS A 98 -12.15 7.49 -4.24
C HIS A 98 -11.85 8.59 -5.25
N LEU A 99 -12.70 9.62 -5.35
CA LEU A 99 -12.52 10.76 -6.25
C LEU A 99 -11.27 11.59 -5.88
N ALA A 100 -11.02 11.79 -4.58
CA ALA A 100 -9.77 12.42 -4.12
C ALA A 100 -8.53 11.59 -4.50
N GLY A 101 -8.62 10.26 -4.46
CA GLY A 101 -7.55 9.37 -4.94
C GLY A 101 -7.26 9.52 -6.43
N ILE A 102 -8.29 9.67 -7.27
CA ILE A 102 -8.15 9.93 -8.72
C ILE A 102 -7.53 11.31 -8.94
N MET A 103 -8.14 12.36 -8.39
CA MET A 103 -7.70 13.76 -8.54
C MET A 103 -6.25 13.96 -8.06
N ASN A 104 -5.89 13.39 -6.90
CA ASN A 104 -4.52 13.50 -6.39
C ASN A 104 -3.54 12.71 -7.27
N LYS A 105 -3.92 11.53 -7.80
CA LYS A 105 -3.06 10.79 -8.74
C LYS A 105 -2.84 11.57 -10.04
N GLU A 106 -3.88 12.21 -10.59
CA GLU A 106 -3.76 13.04 -11.78
C GLU A 106 -2.88 14.27 -11.54
N ARG A 107 -3.10 15.00 -10.43
CA ARG A 107 -2.25 16.12 -10.01
C ARG A 107 -0.79 15.69 -9.84
N ASN A 108 -0.55 14.58 -9.15
CA ASN A 108 0.78 14.05 -8.86
C ASN A 108 1.49 13.48 -10.10
N ALA A 109 0.75 13.08 -11.15
CA ALA A 109 1.35 12.64 -12.41
C ALA A 109 1.91 13.80 -13.26
N VAL A 110 1.46 15.04 -13.05
CA VAL A 110 1.87 16.19 -13.88
C VAL A 110 3.36 16.60 -13.67
N PRO A 111 3.88 16.75 -12.43
CA PRO A 111 5.28 17.17 -12.19
C PRO A 111 6.35 16.24 -12.76
N ILE A 112 6.09 14.93 -12.83
CA ILE A 112 7.00 13.92 -13.41
C ILE A 112 6.64 13.56 -14.86
N GLY A 113 5.54 14.11 -15.38
CA GLY A 113 4.97 13.80 -16.69
C GLY A 113 5.43 14.76 -17.79
N MET A 114 4.79 14.68 -18.97
CA MET A 114 5.16 15.47 -20.16
C MET A 114 5.03 17.00 -20.00
N ALA A 115 4.45 17.51 -18.90
CA ALA A 115 4.31 18.93 -18.59
C ALA A 115 5.20 19.44 -17.43
N GLY A 116 5.93 18.55 -16.73
CA GLY A 116 6.85 18.92 -15.64
C GLY A 116 8.21 19.45 -16.12
N SER A 117 9.18 19.64 -15.21
CA SER A 117 10.56 19.98 -15.62
C SER A 117 11.18 18.84 -16.45
N GLU A 118 12.20 19.13 -17.25
CA GLU A 118 12.96 18.09 -17.97
C GLU A 118 13.80 17.25 -16.99
N ASN A 119 14.38 17.86 -15.94
CA ASN A 119 15.13 17.12 -14.92
C ASN A 119 14.24 16.26 -14.02
N ASP A 120 12.96 16.62 -13.86
CA ASP A 120 11.99 15.87 -13.04
C ASP A 120 11.50 14.58 -13.73
N ARG A 121 11.87 14.35 -15.00
CA ARG A 121 11.50 13.16 -15.78
C ARG A 121 12.66 12.18 -15.82
N VAL A 122 12.51 11.03 -15.17
CA VAL A 122 13.48 9.92 -15.27
C VAL A 122 12.83 8.71 -15.94
N PRO A 123 13.08 8.45 -17.24
CA PRO A 123 12.59 7.25 -17.90
C PRO A 123 13.39 6.02 -17.47
N PHE A 124 12.72 4.87 -17.42
CA PHE A 124 13.30 3.56 -17.10
C PHE A 124 13.34 2.70 -18.36
N ASN A 125 14.51 2.19 -18.70
CA ASN A 125 14.74 1.32 -19.85
C ASN A 125 14.51 -0.14 -19.47
N VAL A 126 13.94 -0.91 -20.39
CA VAL A 126 13.63 -2.33 -20.22
C VAL A 126 13.85 -3.04 -21.54
N GLU A 127 14.77 -3.99 -21.57
CA GLU A 127 14.94 -4.93 -22.69
C GLU A 127 14.79 -6.35 -22.13
N VAL A 128 14.03 -7.22 -22.81
CA VAL A 128 13.85 -8.62 -22.41
C VAL A 128 14.11 -9.49 -23.62
N ASP A 129 15.01 -10.46 -23.51
CA ASP A 129 15.28 -11.38 -24.61
C ASP A 129 14.07 -12.32 -24.81
N PRO A 130 13.40 -12.31 -25.98
CA PRO A 130 12.22 -13.13 -26.22
C PRO A 130 12.48 -14.65 -26.24
N LYS A 131 13.75 -15.10 -26.16
CA LYS A 131 14.12 -16.52 -26.12
C LYS A 131 14.43 -17.03 -24.72
N THR A 132 15.36 -16.37 -24.03
CA THR A 132 15.75 -16.74 -22.66
C THR A 132 14.78 -16.21 -21.60
N LYS A 133 14.03 -15.15 -21.93
CA LYS A 133 13.27 -14.28 -21.00
C LYS A 133 14.14 -13.55 -19.98
N GLU A 134 15.46 -13.53 -20.19
CA GLU A 134 16.36 -12.78 -19.33
C GLU A 134 16.17 -11.28 -19.53
N LEU A 135 16.13 -10.57 -18.40
CA LEU A 135 15.99 -9.13 -18.33
C LEU A 135 17.36 -8.47 -18.58
N GLN A 136 17.47 -7.74 -19.68
CA GLN A 136 18.68 -7.06 -20.11
C GLN A 136 18.51 -5.54 -19.96
N GLY A 137 19.56 -4.83 -19.54
CA GLY A 137 19.57 -3.36 -19.55
C GLY A 137 18.49 -2.64 -18.72
N ALA A 138 17.94 -3.28 -17.68
CA ALA A 138 16.92 -2.69 -16.79
C ALA A 138 17.50 -1.60 -15.89
N ARG A 139 17.43 -0.34 -16.34
CA ARG A 139 18.11 0.81 -15.71
C ARG A 139 17.36 2.12 -15.93
N TYR A 140 17.53 3.06 -15.01
CA TYR A 140 17.10 4.44 -15.23
C TYR A 140 18.04 5.17 -16.19
N PHE A 141 17.48 6.03 -17.06
CA PHE A 141 18.27 6.98 -17.85
C PHE A 141 18.52 8.25 -17.04
N PHE A 142 19.70 8.31 -16.41
CA PHE A 142 20.14 9.46 -15.63
C PHE A 142 20.86 10.52 -16.50
N ASN A 143 20.67 11.79 -16.15
CA ASN A 143 21.49 12.89 -16.65
C ASN A 143 22.87 12.90 -15.95
N GLU A 144 23.83 13.66 -16.48
CA GLU A 144 25.19 13.72 -15.92
C GLU A 144 25.22 14.09 -14.42
N ASN A 145 24.31 14.95 -13.96
CA ASN A 145 24.27 15.36 -12.55
C ASN A 145 23.95 14.18 -11.63
N ARG A 146 22.96 13.36 -12.00
CA ARG A 146 22.60 12.14 -11.27
C ARG A 146 23.68 11.07 -11.36
N MET A 147 24.32 10.89 -12.52
CA MET A 147 25.46 9.98 -12.66
C MET A 147 26.61 10.36 -11.71
N ARG A 148 27.02 11.64 -11.70
CA ARG A 148 28.06 12.13 -10.78
C ARG A 148 27.71 11.94 -9.30
N TYR A 149 26.42 11.99 -8.94
CA TYR A 149 25.97 11.66 -7.57
C TYR A 149 26.16 10.17 -7.27
N CYS A 150 25.77 9.28 -8.20
CA CYS A 150 25.99 7.84 -8.06
C CYS A 150 27.48 7.49 -7.94
N ASP A 151 28.35 8.15 -8.72
CA ASP A 151 29.80 7.95 -8.68
C ASP A 151 30.36 8.28 -7.29
N ARG A 152 30.00 9.45 -6.72
CA ARG A 152 30.41 9.87 -5.36
C ARG A 152 29.88 8.93 -4.27
N PHE A 153 28.64 8.46 -4.42
CA PHE A 153 28.03 7.51 -3.48
C PHE A 153 28.80 6.18 -3.49
N GLN A 154 29.06 5.60 -4.66
CA GLN A 154 29.82 4.35 -4.76
C GLN A 154 31.27 4.54 -4.29
N GLU A 155 31.97 5.62 -4.66
CA GLU A 155 33.32 5.90 -4.15
C GLU A 155 33.37 5.92 -2.61
N PHE A 156 32.41 6.57 -1.96
CA PHE A 156 32.31 6.57 -0.49
C PHE A 156 32.04 5.17 0.09
N PHE A 157 31.05 4.45 -0.45
CA PHE A 157 30.68 3.15 0.11
C PHE A 157 31.72 2.05 -0.19
N HIS A 158 32.36 2.02 -1.37
CA HIS A 158 33.51 1.15 -1.61
C HIS A 158 34.67 1.49 -0.65
N THR A 159 35.06 2.76 -0.53
CA THR A 159 36.19 3.15 0.35
C THR A 159 35.91 3.00 1.84
N THR A 160 34.64 2.87 2.26
CA THR A 160 34.24 2.72 3.67
C THR A 160 33.88 1.27 4.03
N LEU A 161 33.13 0.57 3.18
CA LEU A 161 32.68 -0.81 3.44
C LEU A 161 33.73 -1.87 3.08
N ALA A 162 34.56 -1.68 2.05
CA ALA A 162 35.66 -2.62 1.79
C ALA A 162 36.63 -2.69 2.99
N LYS A 163 36.86 -1.55 3.67
CA LYS A 163 37.64 -1.47 4.92
C LYS A 163 36.95 -2.15 6.12
N ARG A 164 35.61 -2.23 6.16
CA ARG A 164 34.85 -2.91 7.23
C ARG A 164 34.68 -4.42 6.98
N MET A 165 34.51 -4.85 5.72
CA MET A 165 34.18 -6.23 5.38
C MET A 165 35.34 -7.07 4.84
N GLY A 166 36.48 -6.46 4.47
CA GLY A 166 37.73 -7.17 4.17
C GLY A 166 37.71 -8.08 2.93
N GLY A 167 36.66 -8.01 2.10
CA GLY A 167 36.51 -8.78 0.87
C GLY A 167 36.86 -7.96 -0.38
N ASP A 168 37.49 -8.61 -1.35
CA ASP A 168 37.89 -8.03 -2.64
C ASP A 168 36.71 -7.95 -3.62
N GLY A 169 35.69 -7.17 -3.26
CA GLY A 169 34.44 -6.99 -4.00
C GLY A 169 34.49 -5.80 -4.97
N MET A 170 35.46 -5.78 -5.89
CA MET A 170 35.65 -4.64 -6.83
C MET A 170 34.42 -4.35 -7.69
N ASP A 171 33.70 -5.37 -8.17
CA ASP A 171 32.57 -5.22 -9.10
C ASP A 171 31.19 -5.12 -8.42
N THR A 172 31.10 -5.21 -7.08
CA THR A 172 29.80 -5.21 -6.36
C THR A 172 29.39 -3.81 -5.91
N GLN A 173 28.36 -3.25 -6.54
CA GLN A 173 27.78 -1.95 -6.18
C GLN A 173 27.05 -2.01 -4.83
N PHE A 174 27.44 -1.16 -3.89
CA PHE A 174 26.84 -1.12 -2.54
C PHE A 174 25.53 -0.33 -2.53
N LEU A 175 24.50 -0.86 -1.87
CA LEU A 175 23.19 -0.22 -1.66
C LEU A 175 22.57 0.34 -2.97
N PHE A 176 22.78 -0.36 -4.09
CA PHE A 176 22.51 0.15 -5.44
C PHE A 176 21.10 0.70 -5.67
N SER A 177 20.06 0.01 -5.23
CA SER A 177 18.67 0.44 -5.48
C SER A 177 18.18 1.53 -4.51
N LEU A 178 18.82 1.68 -3.35
CA LEU A 178 18.68 2.87 -2.52
C LEU A 178 19.40 4.08 -3.14
N MET A 179 20.60 3.88 -3.69
CA MET A 179 21.34 4.91 -4.42
C MET A 179 20.55 5.41 -5.65
N GLU A 180 20.01 4.52 -6.48
CA GLU A 180 19.18 4.88 -7.64
C GLU A 180 18.00 5.77 -7.23
N ALA A 181 17.25 5.38 -6.19
CA ALA A 181 16.11 6.15 -5.69
C ALA A 181 16.53 7.53 -5.18
N CYS A 182 17.60 7.62 -4.39
CA CYS A 182 18.15 8.90 -3.92
C CYS A 182 18.67 9.77 -5.08
N ALA A 183 19.31 9.19 -6.10
CA ALA A 183 19.79 9.92 -7.28
C ALA A 183 18.62 10.52 -8.07
N ILE A 184 17.51 9.80 -8.21
CA ILE A 184 16.28 10.29 -8.84
C ILE A 184 15.79 11.55 -8.11
N ILE A 185 15.63 11.50 -6.78
CA ILE A 185 15.17 12.61 -5.95
C ILE A 185 16.16 13.79 -5.96
N TYR A 186 17.46 13.51 -5.85
CA TYR A 186 18.53 14.51 -5.85
C TYR A 186 18.50 15.42 -7.10
N GLY A 187 18.35 14.80 -8.27
CA GLY A 187 18.32 15.53 -9.54
C GLY A 187 16.98 16.17 -9.91
N CYS A 188 15.98 16.19 -9.03
CA CYS A 188 14.70 16.86 -9.29
C CYS A 188 14.76 18.36 -8.95
N ASP A 189 14.22 19.21 -9.83
CA ASP A 189 14.14 20.65 -9.64
C ASP A 189 13.00 21.03 -8.68
N THR A 190 11.82 20.41 -8.82
CA THR A 190 10.61 20.79 -8.08
C THR A 190 10.40 19.95 -6.81
N HIS A 191 9.84 20.58 -5.78
CA HIS A 191 9.45 19.88 -4.55
C HIS A 191 8.35 18.84 -4.83
N ASP A 192 7.34 19.21 -5.62
CA ASP A 192 6.21 18.34 -5.96
C ASP A 192 6.69 17.06 -6.65
N ALA A 193 7.61 17.13 -7.64
CA ALA A 193 8.16 15.93 -8.26
C ALA A 193 8.93 15.02 -7.27
N ARG A 194 9.64 15.60 -6.29
CA ARG A 194 10.33 14.82 -5.24
C ARG A 194 9.34 14.06 -4.37
N GLU A 195 8.25 14.68 -3.94
CA GLU A 195 7.22 13.98 -3.14
C GLU A 195 6.52 12.87 -3.95
N VAL A 196 6.31 13.06 -5.25
CA VAL A 196 5.81 11.99 -6.13
C VAL A 196 6.78 10.81 -6.19
N TYR A 197 8.09 11.06 -6.28
CA TYR A 197 9.09 9.99 -6.21
C TYR A 197 9.18 9.34 -4.82
N TYR A 198 9.08 10.09 -3.72
CA TYR A 198 8.95 9.53 -2.37
C TYR A 198 7.67 8.69 -2.18
N GLN A 199 6.58 9.02 -2.88
CA GLN A 199 5.36 8.22 -2.90
C GLN A 199 5.60 6.87 -3.60
N VAL A 200 6.29 6.87 -4.75
CA VAL A 200 6.66 5.64 -5.48
C VAL A 200 7.65 4.78 -4.68
N PHE A 201 8.61 5.40 -3.98
CA PHE A 201 9.66 4.72 -3.22
C PHE A 201 9.21 4.27 -1.81
N GLY A 202 8.06 3.61 -1.75
CA GLY A 202 7.55 2.97 -0.53
C GLY A 202 6.59 3.81 0.32
N SER A 203 5.89 4.79 -0.28
CA SER A 203 4.95 5.68 0.40
C SER A 203 5.56 6.38 1.62
N VAL A 204 6.71 7.04 1.37
CA VAL A 204 7.44 7.89 2.32
C VAL A 204 7.32 9.39 1.96
N ASP A 205 6.33 9.72 1.13
CA ASP A 205 5.84 11.07 0.89
C ASP A 205 5.25 11.71 2.15
N LEU A 206 5.35 13.02 2.27
CA LEU A 206 4.86 13.76 3.44
C LEU A 206 3.34 13.58 3.65
N ASP A 207 2.54 13.59 2.58
CA ASP A 207 1.08 13.42 2.63
C ASP A 207 0.68 12.06 3.25
N SER A 208 1.36 10.98 2.89
CA SER A 208 1.11 9.66 3.47
C SER A 208 1.67 9.53 4.89
N LEU A 209 2.87 10.03 5.14
CA LEU A 209 3.46 10.04 6.49
C LEU A 209 2.69 10.92 7.49
N GLU A 210 1.96 11.94 7.04
CA GLU A 210 1.00 12.67 7.88
C GLU A 210 -0.30 11.89 8.05
N ARG A 211 -0.91 11.35 6.98
CA ARG A 211 -2.14 10.54 7.04
C ARG A 211 -2.03 9.42 8.08
N ASP A 212 -0.94 8.67 8.03
CA ASP A 212 -0.64 7.60 8.98
C ASP A 212 -0.44 8.12 10.42
N GLU A 213 0.05 9.35 10.59
CA GLU A 213 0.16 9.98 11.91
C GLU A 213 -1.18 10.48 12.43
N GLN A 214 -2.05 11.02 11.56
CA GLN A 214 -3.42 11.38 11.93
C GLN A 214 -4.18 10.13 12.40
N GLU A 215 -4.03 9.00 11.71
CA GLU A 215 -4.57 7.70 12.14
C GLU A 215 -3.92 7.19 13.44
N LEU A 216 -2.59 7.34 13.63
CA LEU A 216 -1.94 6.99 14.91
C LEU A 216 -2.39 7.90 16.07
N ARG A 217 -2.58 9.20 15.85
CA ARG A 217 -3.13 10.15 16.84
C ARG A 217 -4.55 9.73 17.22
N GLN A 218 -5.38 9.37 16.24
CA GLN A 218 -6.74 8.86 16.48
C GLN A 218 -6.73 7.54 17.25
N ARG A 219 -5.85 6.59 16.91
CA ARG A 219 -5.69 5.32 17.64
C ARG A 219 -5.20 5.52 19.07
N ARG A 220 -4.30 6.48 19.33
CA ARG A 220 -3.89 6.88 20.69
C ARG A 220 -5.03 7.52 21.49
N GLN A 221 -5.86 8.37 20.86
CA GLN A 221 -7.07 8.90 21.51
C GLN A 221 -8.06 7.78 21.85
N ASN A 222 -8.33 6.88 20.91
CA ASN A 222 -9.17 5.70 21.14
C ASN A 222 -8.62 4.81 22.27
N ALA A 223 -7.30 4.67 22.40
CA ALA A 223 -6.66 3.92 23.49
C ALA A 223 -6.93 4.57 24.85
N ALA A 224 -6.76 5.89 24.96
CA ALA A 224 -7.06 6.65 26.17
C ALA A 224 -8.56 6.59 26.53
N ASP A 225 -9.45 6.68 25.55
CA ASP A 225 -10.89 6.58 25.76
C ASP A 225 -11.31 5.16 26.21
N VAL A 226 -10.73 4.11 25.62
CA VAL A 226 -10.95 2.73 26.10
C VAL A 226 -10.40 2.54 27.51
N GLN A 227 -9.20 3.04 27.81
CA GLN A 227 -8.61 2.95 29.15
C GLN A 227 -9.46 3.67 30.20
N ARG A 228 -9.99 4.87 29.91
CA ARG A 228 -10.98 5.56 30.76
C ARG A 228 -12.21 4.67 31.00
N ASN A 229 -12.86 4.20 29.92
CA ASN A 229 -14.05 3.36 30.02
C ASN A 229 -13.83 2.10 30.89
N LEU A 230 -12.64 1.47 30.80
CA LEU A 230 -12.28 0.33 31.64
C LEU A 230 -12.03 0.73 33.10
N CYS A 231 -11.26 1.79 33.35
CA CYS A 231 -10.99 2.31 34.69
C CYS A 231 -12.27 2.76 35.40
N ASP A 232 -13.13 3.53 34.72
CA ASP A 232 -14.41 4.02 35.25
C ASP A 232 -15.33 2.83 35.59
N SER A 233 -15.41 1.81 34.71
CA SER A 233 -16.17 0.57 34.98
C SER A 233 -15.63 -0.18 36.21
N SER A 234 -14.31 -0.21 36.41
CA SER A 234 -13.65 -0.84 37.57
C SER A 234 -13.70 0.01 38.85
N SER A 235 -14.27 1.22 38.81
CA SER A 235 -14.48 2.06 40.01
C SER A 235 -15.87 1.87 40.65
N GLY A 236 -16.81 1.24 39.92
CA GLY A 236 -18.16 0.91 40.39
C GLY A 236 -18.32 -0.52 40.95
N CYS A 237 -17.30 -1.36 40.87
CA CYS A 237 -17.27 -2.72 41.42
C CYS A 237 -15.88 -3.00 42.03
N GLY A 238 -15.79 -3.94 42.99
CA GLY A 238 -14.57 -4.15 43.77
C GLY A 238 -13.38 -4.65 42.94
N PRO A 239 -12.12 -4.38 43.36
CA PRO A 239 -10.91 -4.68 42.59
C PRO A 239 -10.53 -6.17 42.66
N ALA A 240 -11.33 -7.05 42.06
CA ALA A 240 -11.09 -8.50 41.99
C ALA A 240 -11.82 -9.23 40.85
N THR A 241 -11.84 -8.69 39.62
CA THR A 241 -11.90 -9.53 38.42
C THR A 241 -10.47 -9.74 37.92
N SER A 242 -9.77 -10.63 38.59
CA SER A 242 -8.39 -11.03 38.27
C SER A 242 -8.31 -11.77 36.94
N TYR A 243 -7.09 -11.93 36.44
CA TYR A 243 -6.75 -12.73 35.26
C TYR A 243 -7.36 -14.15 35.33
N GLU A 244 -7.50 -14.68 36.55
CA GLU A 244 -8.11 -15.96 36.89
C GLU A 244 -9.55 -16.11 36.37
N VAL A 245 -10.37 -15.06 36.38
CA VAL A 245 -11.77 -15.12 35.89
C VAL A 245 -11.81 -15.28 34.36
N VAL A 246 -10.89 -14.62 33.66
CA VAL A 246 -10.73 -14.79 32.20
C VAL A 246 -10.16 -16.18 31.90
N GLN A 247 -9.23 -16.66 32.72
CA GLN A 247 -8.69 -18.02 32.65
C GLN A 247 -9.77 -19.08 32.88
N GLU A 248 -10.65 -18.91 33.88
CA GLU A 248 -11.83 -19.75 34.11
C GLU A 248 -12.78 -19.71 32.91
N THR A 249 -13.04 -18.53 32.35
CA THR A 249 -13.91 -18.42 31.16
C THR A 249 -13.33 -19.22 29.99
N ILE A 250 -12.02 -19.10 29.72
CA ILE A 250 -11.30 -19.87 28.70
C ILE A 250 -11.33 -21.37 28.99
N ASN A 251 -11.11 -21.79 30.25
CA ASN A 251 -11.15 -23.19 30.67
C ASN A 251 -12.58 -23.77 30.71
N SER A 252 -13.61 -22.92 30.77
CA SER A 252 -15.03 -23.30 30.76
C SER A 252 -15.62 -23.43 29.35
N LEU A 253 -14.93 -22.93 28.32
CA LEU A 253 -15.31 -23.19 26.94
C LEU A 253 -15.13 -24.68 26.64
N PRO A 254 -16.12 -25.35 26.02
CA PRO A 254 -15.94 -26.74 25.60
C PRO A 254 -14.80 -26.82 24.58
N SER A 255 -13.96 -27.85 24.71
CA SER A 255 -12.85 -28.05 23.76
C SER A 255 -13.40 -28.16 22.35
N LEU A 256 -12.94 -27.28 21.45
CA LEU A 256 -13.23 -27.35 20.01
C LEU A 256 -12.45 -28.48 19.32
N PHE A 257 -11.64 -29.23 20.07
CA PHE A 257 -11.00 -30.47 19.68
C PHE A 257 -11.50 -31.57 20.63
N GLU A 258 -12.40 -32.41 20.15
CA GLU A 258 -12.69 -33.71 20.79
C GLU A 258 -11.46 -34.63 20.58
N ASP A 259 -11.23 -35.55 21.53
CA ASP A 259 -10.07 -36.48 21.63
C ASP A 259 -8.74 -35.96 22.20
N GLU A 260 -8.77 -35.46 23.45
CA GLU A 260 -7.60 -35.47 24.36
C GLU A 260 -7.97 -36.22 25.68
N PRO A 261 -7.45 -37.45 25.93
CA PRO A 261 -7.88 -38.28 27.05
C PRO A 261 -7.16 -37.89 28.36
N GLY A 262 -7.80 -37.02 29.16
CA GLY A 262 -7.28 -36.60 30.46
C GLY A 262 -7.05 -37.76 31.44
N GLY A 263 -5.80 -37.97 31.86
CA GLY A 263 -5.42 -39.05 32.76
C GLY A 263 -4.11 -38.79 33.52
N SER A 264 -4.15 -38.98 34.83
CA SER A 264 -3.03 -38.93 35.78
C SER A 264 -1.72 -39.53 35.28
N GLY A 265 -0.60 -38.81 35.47
CA GLY A 265 0.72 -39.24 35.01
C GLY A 265 1.19 -40.58 35.59
N THR A 266 1.52 -41.51 34.70
CA THR A 266 2.31 -42.72 34.97
C THR A 266 3.37 -42.88 33.90
N THR A 267 4.63 -43.04 34.30
CA THR A 267 5.74 -43.28 33.37
C THR A 267 5.63 -44.67 32.78
N ILE A 268 5.30 -44.77 31.49
CA ILE A 268 5.33 -46.02 30.73
C ILE A 268 6.46 -45.96 29.71
N GLN A 269 7.57 -46.62 30.00
CA GLN A 269 8.50 -47.03 28.96
C GLN A 269 7.83 -48.14 28.13
N GLY A 270 7.80 -47.98 26.81
CA GLY A 270 7.19 -48.95 25.91
C GLY A 270 7.86 -48.90 24.54
N GLU A 271 8.87 -49.74 24.35
CA GLU A 271 9.50 -49.91 23.04
C GLU A 271 8.49 -50.41 22.01
N ARG A 272 8.52 -49.85 20.80
CA ARG A 272 8.02 -50.53 19.61
C ARG A 272 9.05 -50.45 18.50
N HIS A 273 9.71 -51.59 18.27
CA HIS A 273 10.33 -51.87 16.98
C HIS A 273 9.31 -51.69 15.86
N LEU A 274 9.63 -50.86 14.88
CA LEU A 274 9.33 -51.13 13.48
C LEU A 274 10.65 -51.04 12.71
N ALA A 275 10.93 -52.05 11.90
CA ALA A 275 12.19 -52.14 11.18
C ALA A 275 12.19 -51.19 9.98
N ALA A 276 13.29 -50.43 9.84
CA ALA A 276 13.71 -49.92 8.55
C ALA A 276 14.79 -50.87 8.01
N ASP A 277 14.60 -51.41 6.81
CA ASP A 277 15.56 -52.32 6.18
C ASP A 277 15.50 -52.16 4.64
N ALA A 278 16.59 -51.94 3.90
CA ALA A 278 17.83 -51.22 4.24
C ALA A 278 18.60 -50.80 2.96
N GLY A 279 19.42 -49.75 3.08
CA GLY A 279 20.60 -49.50 2.23
C GLY A 279 20.42 -48.53 1.05
N ASN A 280 21.48 -47.84 0.59
CA ASN A 280 22.82 -47.62 1.16
C ASN A 280 23.50 -46.47 0.36
N SER A 281 24.37 -45.60 0.87
CA SER A 281 24.94 -45.37 2.22
C SER A 281 24.81 -43.85 2.57
N ASP A 282 25.55 -43.15 3.45
CA ASP A 282 26.74 -43.43 4.27
C ASP A 282 26.78 -42.55 5.56
N LYS A 283 27.95 -42.41 6.19
CA LYS A 283 28.13 -41.91 7.56
C LYS A 283 28.80 -40.54 7.66
N ILE A 284 28.24 -39.67 8.50
CA ILE A 284 29.02 -38.70 9.29
C ILE A 284 28.57 -38.82 10.75
N THR A 285 29.51 -39.18 11.63
CA THR A 285 29.30 -39.20 13.10
C THR A 285 30.00 -38.01 13.74
N VAL A 286 29.28 -37.26 14.58
CA VAL A 286 29.88 -36.36 15.58
C VAL A 286 29.45 -36.84 16.96
N LYS A 287 30.40 -36.89 17.90
CA LYS A 287 30.13 -37.33 19.28
C LYS A 287 29.65 -36.16 20.13
N GLU A 288 28.72 -36.45 21.03
CA GLU A 288 28.45 -35.60 22.18
C GLU A 288 29.68 -35.50 23.10
N ASN A 289 29.78 -34.40 23.83
CA ASN A 289 30.49 -34.36 25.11
C ASN A 289 29.82 -33.31 26.00
N ASN A 290 29.53 -33.68 27.24
CA ASN A 290 28.74 -32.87 28.17
C ASN A 290 29.50 -31.63 28.67
N THR A 291 28.82 -30.49 28.76
CA THR A 291 29.13 -29.50 29.80
C THR A 291 27.86 -28.90 30.39
N SER A 292 27.92 -28.63 31.70
CA SER A 292 26.81 -28.28 32.59
C SER A 292 26.25 -26.86 32.42
N SER A 293 24.92 -26.78 32.44
CA SER A 293 24.07 -25.75 33.09
C SER A 293 24.69 -24.41 33.55
N GLY A 294 24.12 -23.31 33.08
CA GLY A 294 24.30 -21.96 33.65
C GLY A 294 23.46 -20.91 32.91
N ASP A 295 22.95 -19.89 33.61
CA ASP A 295 22.15 -18.80 33.05
C ASP A 295 22.88 -18.00 31.95
N ASP A 296 22.17 -17.70 30.85
CA ASP A 296 21.86 -16.30 30.48
C ASP A 296 20.92 -16.25 29.25
N LEU A 297 19.62 -16.52 29.43
CA LEU A 297 18.59 -16.19 28.42
C LEU A 297 18.29 -14.69 28.45
N ARG A 298 19.29 -13.87 28.08
CA ARG A 298 19.15 -12.42 28.07
C ARG A 298 18.16 -11.99 26.99
N GLU A 299 17.11 -11.32 27.43
CA GLU A 299 16.15 -10.64 26.56
C GLU A 299 16.87 -9.82 25.49
N TYR A 300 16.50 -10.04 24.22
CA TYR A 300 16.82 -9.10 23.15
C TYR A 300 15.97 -7.83 23.34
N LYS A 301 16.38 -6.98 24.30
CA LYS A 301 15.76 -5.67 24.55
C LYS A 301 16.00 -4.78 23.33
N ILE A 302 15.04 -4.79 22.41
CA ILE A 302 14.91 -3.78 21.36
C ILE A 302 14.74 -2.43 22.07
N SER A 303 15.79 -1.61 22.05
CA SER A 303 15.88 -0.32 22.74
C SER A 303 15.07 0.75 22.01
N GLY A 304 13.75 0.55 22.00
CA GLY A 304 12.74 1.39 21.36
C GLY A 304 11.31 1.05 21.80
N SER A 305 11.12 0.17 22.80
CA SER A 305 9.81 -0.15 23.34
C SER A 305 9.18 1.08 24.01
N VAL A 306 8.15 1.63 23.37
CA VAL A 306 7.32 2.66 23.98
C VAL A 306 6.54 2.00 25.12
N SER A 307 6.96 2.25 26.35
CA SER A 307 6.31 1.69 27.54
C SER A 307 4.95 2.35 27.74
N TYR A 308 3.90 1.70 27.23
CA TYR A 308 2.52 2.10 27.46
C TYR A 308 2.08 1.67 28.86
N ALA A 309 1.88 2.63 29.77
CA ALA A 309 1.25 2.42 31.07
C ALA A 309 -0.29 2.23 30.96
N GLY A 310 -0.73 1.45 29.96
CA GLY A 310 -2.11 1.40 29.48
C GLY A 310 -2.24 0.55 28.21
N LEU A 311 -3.43 0.56 27.61
CA LEU A 311 -3.72 -0.23 26.41
C LEU A 311 -2.85 0.25 25.22
N PRO A 312 -2.07 -0.62 24.54
CA PRO A 312 -1.29 -0.20 23.39
C PRO A 312 -2.19 0.25 22.22
N PRO A 313 -1.82 1.31 21.47
CA PRO A 313 -2.69 1.97 20.51
C PRO A 313 -3.06 1.10 19.30
N ASP A 314 -2.25 0.08 18.99
CA ASP A 314 -2.52 -0.88 17.91
C ASP A 314 -3.75 -1.77 18.24
N TYR A 315 -4.00 -2.10 19.51
CA TYR A 315 -5.18 -2.89 19.92
C TYR A 315 -6.44 -2.03 20.16
N ALA A 316 -6.31 -0.71 20.27
CA ALA A 316 -7.38 0.17 20.72
C ALA A 316 -8.65 0.14 19.85
N MET A 317 -8.49 -0.08 18.54
CA MET A 317 -9.63 -0.20 17.61
C MET A 317 -10.45 -1.47 17.85
N LEU A 318 -9.79 -2.60 18.10
CA LEU A 318 -10.42 -3.89 18.36
C LEU A 318 -11.19 -3.85 19.68
N TYR A 319 -10.56 -3.37 20.76
CA TYR A 319 -11.22 -3.21 22.07
C TYR A 319 -12.38 -2.22 22.01
N LYS A 320 -12.25 -1.08 21.30
CA LYS A 320 -13.34 -0.11 21.14
C LYS A 320 -14.54 -0.70 20.40
N ALA A 321 -14.31 -1.45 19.32
CA ALA A 321 -15.36 -2.13 18.58
C ALA A 321 -16.05 -3.23 19.40
N TYR A 322 -15.27 -4.03 20.15
CA TYR A 322 -15.81 -5.05 21.04
C TYR A 322 -16.65 -4.47 22.18
N LEU A 323 -16.19 -3.38 22.83
CA LEU A 323 -16.94 -2.70 23.89
C LEU A 323 -18.24 -2.09 23.38
N ALA A 324 -18.24 -1.45 22.20
CA ALA A 324 -19.47 -0.95 21.57
C ALA A 324 -20.45 -2.09 21.24
N HIS A 325 -19.95 -3.24 20.78
CA HIS A 325 -20.77 -4.42 20.53
C HIS A 325 -21.35 -5.02 21.82
N ALA A 326 -20.54 -5.18 22.87
CA ALA A 326 -20.96 -5.71 24.16
C ALA A 326 -22.00 -4.82 24.88
N ARG A 327 -22.04 -3.52 24.56
CA ARG A 327 -23.05 -2.56 25.04
C ARG A 327 -24.31 -2.49 24.17
N GLY A 328 -24.33 -3.14 23.00
CA GLY A 328 -25.41 -3.01 22.02
C GLY A 328 -25.40 -1.68 21.25
N GLU A 329 -24.34 -0.87 21.36
CA GLU A 329 -24.15 0.37 20.58
C GLU A 329 -23.84 0.07 19.10
N SER A 330 -23.25 -1.10 18.81
CA SER A 330 -22.92 -1.59 17.46
C SER A 330 -23.39 -3.04 17.27
N PRO A 331 -24.00 -3.40 16.13
CA PRO A 331 -24.31 -4.79 15.80
C PRO A 331 -23.09 -5.59 15.32
N ILE A 332 -21.90 -4.97 15.21
CA ILE A 332 -20.68 -5.57 14.65
C ILE A 332 -19.47 -5.23 15.53
N ALA A 333 -18.70 -6.24 15.90
CA ALA A 333 -17.34 -6.12 16.44
C ALA A 333 -16.30 -6.24 15.31
N SER A 334 -15.10 -5.65 15.49
CA SER A 334 -14.02 -5.74 14.49
C SER A 334 -13.10 -6.92 14.77
N TYR A 335 -12.69 -7.59 13.69
CA TYR A 335 -11.66 -8.64 13.67
C TYR A 335 -10.46 -8.24 12.78
N ASP A 336 -10.38 -6.97 12.35
CA ASP A 336 -9.32 -6.49 11.45
C ASP A 336 -8.01 -6.23 12.19
N ILE A 337 -7.07 -7.16 12.02
CA ILE A 337 -5.72 -7.12 12.58
C ILE A 337 -4.73 -6.27 11.77
N SER A 338 -5.15 -5.62 10.67
CA SER A 338 -4.29 -4.71 9.88
C SER A 338 -3.68 -3.55 10.69
N THR A 339 -4.31 -3.23 11.83
CA THR A 339 -3.86 -2.18 12.77
C THR A 339 -2.72 -2.62 13.69
N LEU A 340 -2.37 -3.91 13.73
CA LEU A 340 -1.24 -4.43 14.52
C LEU A 340 0.10 -4.11 13.86
N ALA A 341 1.09 -3.71 14.67
CA ALA A 341 2.41 -3.22 14.23
C ALA A 341 2.37 -1.97 13.33
N ALA A 342 1.21 -1.36 13.08
CA ALA A 342 1.08 -0.14 12.31
C ALA A 342 1.82 1.05 12.96
N THR A 343 1.96 1.06 14.29
CA THR A 343 2.82 2.03 15.00
C THR A 343 4.30 1.85 14.62
N GLU A 344 4.81 0.62 14.59
CA GLU A 344 6.21 0.34 14.21
C GLU A 344 6.47 0.64 12.73
N SER A 345 5.52 0.30 11.86
CA SER A 345 5.58 0.59 10.42
C SER A 345 5.75 2.08 10.15
N LEU A 346 4.98 2.95 10.83
CA LEU A 346 5.12 4.40 10.68
C LEU A 346 6.47 4.92 11.22
N VAL A 347 6.93 4.42 12.37
CA VAL A 347 8.24 4.79 12.93
C VAL A 347 9.38 4.36 11.99
N ARG A 348 9.27 3.18 11.36
CA ARG A 348 10.24 2.68 10.37
C ARG A 348 10.24 3.53 9.09
N ARG A 349 9.07 3.82 8.50
CA ARG A 349 8.96 4.68 7.32
C ARG A 349 9.43 6.12 7.56
N ARG A 350 9.27 6.65 8.79
CA ARG A 350 9.85 7.95 9.18
C ARG A 350 11.38 7.91 9.25
N ARG A 351 11.98 6.84 9.77
CA ARG A 351 13.45 6.63 9.70
C ARG A 351 13.94 6.51 8.27
N TRP A 352 13.24 5.75 7.41
CA TRP A 352 13.56 5.64 5.99
C TRP A 352 13.49 6.99 5.26
N ARG A 353 12.44 7.80 5.49
CA ARG A 353 12.34 9.15 4.92
C ARG A 353 13.50 10.04 5.34
N HIS A 354 13.84 10.04 6.64
CA HIS A 354 14.96 10.82 7.15
C HIS A 354 16.30 10.36 6.56
N LEU A 355 16.52 9.05 6.49
CA LEU A 355 17.68 8.43 5.85
C LEU A 355 17.79 8.83 4.37
N MET A 356 16.72 8.73 3.58
CA MET A 356 16.72 9.13 2.18
C MET A 356 17.02 10.62 2.01
N GLU A 357 16.46 11.50 2.85
CA GLU A 357 16.81 12.94 2.83
C GLU A 357 18.28 13.19 3.19
N LYS A 358 18.83 12.43 4.14
CA LYS A 358 20.24 12.52 4.56
C LYS A 358 21.20 12.07 3.45
N LEU A 359 20.87 10.98 2.76
CA LEU A 359 21.61 10.51 1.58
C LEU A 359 21.51 11.49 0.41
N VAL A 360 20.31 12.04 0.13
CA VAL A 360 20.09 13.09 -0.89
C VAL A 360 20.86 14.38 -0.57
N ARG A 361 21.14 14.68 0.71
CA ARG A 361 22.01 15.79 1.13
C ARG A 361 23.50 15.44 1.18
N GLU A 362 23.88 14.24 0.75
CA GLU A 362 25.24 13.70 0.74
C GLU A 362 25.89 13.58 2.15
N ASP A 363 25.09 13.58 3.24
CA ASP A 363 25.55 13.36 4.62
C ASP A 363 25.61 11.86 4.98
N TYR A 364 26.17 11.06 4.07
CA TYR A 364 26.44 9.63 4.31
C TYR A 364 27.67 9.39 5.20
N LEU A 365 28.47 10.44 5.47
CA LEU A 365 29.63 10.40 6.36
C LEU A 365 29.26 10.04 7.81
N ASN A 366 28.08 10.47 8.27
CA ASN A 366 27.65 10.38 9.66
C ASN A 366 26.51 9.36 9.89
N LEU A 367 26.53 8.23 9.16
CA LEU A 367 25.53 7.17 9.33
C LEU A 367 25.80 6.34 10.58
N SER A 368 24.78 6.23 11.44
CA SER A 368 24.75 5.34 12.60
C SER A 368 24.52 3.89 12.20
N ASP A 369 24.90 2.93 13.05
CA ASP A 369 24.74 1.50 12.74
C ASP A 369 23.26 1.06 12.65
N ASP A 370 22.31 1.81 13.21
CA ASP A 370 20.88 1.58 13.00
C ASP A 370 20.36 2.17 11.68
N GLU A 371 20.86 3.33 11.26
CA GLU A 371 20.62 3.85 9.90
C GLU A 371 21.20 2.92 8.83
N LEU A 372 22.34 2.26 9.08
CA LEU A 372 22.93 1.28 8.17
C LEU A 372 22.07 0.01 8.04
N LYS A 373 21.45 -0.47 9.13
CA LYS A 373 20.47 -1.59 9.08
C LYS A 373 19.21 -1.20 8.33
N ASP A 374 18.68 0.00 8.60
CA ASP A 374 17.55 0.55 7.85
C ASP A 374 17.90 0.70 6.36
N ALA A 375 19.13 1.10 6.02
CA ALA A 375 19.60 1.26 4.64
C ALA A 375 19.69 -0.08 3.88
N THR A 376 20.23 -1.14 4.50
CA THR A 376 20.29 -2.47 3.85
C THR A 376 18.89 -3.02 3.57
N LEU A 377 17.99 -2.93 4.55
CA LEU A 377 16.62 -3.44 4.39
C LEU A 377 15.79 -2.57 3.43
N LEU A 378 15.95 -1.24 3.46
CA LEU A 378 15.30 -0.33 2.50
C LEU A 378 15.80 -0.57 1.07
N ASN A 379 17.09 -0.85 0.88
CA ASN A 379 17.64 -1.20 -0.44
C ASN A 379 16.97 -2.46 -1.03
N GLU A 380 16.74 -3.51 -0.23
CA GLU A 380 16.03 -4.73 -0.69
C GLU A 380 14.56 -4.46 -1.04
N GLN A 381 13.87 -3.63 -0.25
CA GLN A 381 12.49 -3.22 -0.54
C GLN A 381 12.41 -2.41 -1.85
N LEU A 382 13.28 -1.40 -2.02
CA LEU A 382 13.32 -0.57 -3.24
C LEU A 382 13.71 -1.40 -4.48
N HIS A 383 14.64 -2.34 -4.34
CA HIS A 383 14.99 -3.30 -5.38
C HIS A 383 13.78 -4.10 -5.84
N THR A 384 12.98 -4.62 -4.89
CA THR A 384 11.77 -5.39 -5.21
C THR A 384 10.68 -4.52 -5.87
N ILE A 385 10.48 -3.29 -5.37
CA ILE A 385 9.46 -2.36 -5.90
C ILE A 385 9.71 -2.05 -7.38
N LYS A 386 10.95 -1.78 -7.81
CA LYS A 386 11.23 -1.45 -9.22
C LYS A 386 11.06 -2.61 -10.20
N PHE A 387 10.98 -3.86 -9.73
CA PHE A 387 10.72 -5.05 -10.57
C PHE A 387 9.27 -5.52 -10.57
N MET A 388 8.34 -4.85 -9.87
CA MET A 388 6.93 -5.28 -9.79
C MET A 388 6.25 -5.41 -11.17
N ASP A 389 6.32 -4.36 -12.00
CA ASP A 389 5.74 -4.36 -13.35
C ASP A 389 6.44 -5.38 -14.27
N LEU A 390 7.76 -5.52 -14.12
CA LEU A 390 8.56 -6.48 -14.87
C LEU A 390 8.22 -7.93 -14.53
N LYS A 391 7.87 -8.23 -13.26
CA LYS A 391 7.40 -9.57 -12.89
C LYS A 391 5.97 -9.85 -13.39
N VAL A 392 5.13 -8.84 -13.55
CA VAL A 392 3.85 -8.98 -14.27
C VAL A 392 4.11 -9.30 -15.75
N GLY A 393 5.02 -8.57 -16.39
CA GLY A 393 5.44 -8.86 -17.78
C GLY A 393 5.97 -10.29 -17.98
N ASP A 394 6.83 -10.75 -17.08
CA ASP A 394 7.37 -12.12 -17.06
C ASP A 394 6.26 -13.19 -16.91
N THR A 395 5.29 -13.02 -16.00
CA THR A 395 4.18 -14.00 -15.89
C THR A 395 3.30 -14.04 -17.14
N VAL A 396 3.13 -12.93 -17.87
CA VAL A 396 2.48 -12.93 -19.19
C VAL A 396 3.33 -13.69 -20.23
N GLN A 397 4.66 -13.52 -20.23
CA GLN A 397 5.54 -14.32 -21.09
C GLN A 397 5.57 -15.81 -20.70
N GLU A 398 5.36 -16.16 -19.43
CA GLU A 398 5.17 -17.55 -19.00
C GLU A 398 3.87 -18.13 -19.58
N ILE A 399 2.75 -17.42 -19.46
CA ILE A 399 1.46 -17.81 -20.05
C ILE A 399 1.56 -17.99 -21.57
N LEU A 400 2.23 -17.07 -22.28
CA LEU A 400 2.45 -17.19 -23.73
C LEU A 400 3.28 -18.43 -24.10
N ALA A 401 4.32 -18.75 -23.33
CA ALA A 401 5.13 -19.96 -23.57
C ALA A 401 4.39 -21.25 -23.18
N LEU A 402 3.50 -21.21 -22.17
CA LEU A 402 2.62 -22.33 -21.80
C LEU A 402 1.64 -22.64 -22.94
N LEU A 403 1.06 -21.61 -23.56
CA LEU A 403 0.16 -21.74 -24.72
C LEU A 403 0.87 -22.18 -26.02
N GLN A 404 2.20 -22.16 -26.05
CA GLN A 404 3.04 -22.63 -27.17
C GLN A 404 3.56 -24.07 -26.98
N ARG A 405 3.25 -24.74 -25.86
CA ARG A 405 3.61 -26.15 -25.65
C ARG A 405 2.82 -27.07 -26.58
N GLU A 406 3.35 -28.27 -26.82
CA GLU A 406 2.63 -29.33 -27.53
C GLU A 406 1.28 -29.63 -26.85
N THR A 407 0.24 -29.88 -27.65
CA THR A 407 -1.10 -30.19 -27.13
C THR A 407 -1.29 -31.68 -26.86
N GLY A 408 -2.05 -32.01 -25.82
CA GLY A 408 -2.13 -33.36 -25.25
C GLY A 408 -1.05 -33.59 -24.19
N ASP A 409 -0.88 -34.84 -23.75
CA ASP A 409 -0.08 -35.17 -22.56
C ASP A 409 1.46 -35.11 -22.78
N GLY A 410 1.93 -34.56 -23.91
CA GLY A 410 3.34 -34.43 -24.29
C GLY A 410 3.90 -35.63 -25.08
N GLY A 411 4.69 -35.35 -26.11
CA GLY A 411 5.24 -36.34 -27.03
C GLY A 411 6.18 -37.38 -26.37
N SER A 412 6.05 -38.64 -26.78
CA SER A 412 6.77 -39.79 -26.16
C SER A 412 8.30 -39.68 -26.22
N SER A 413 8.87 -38.85 -27.10
CA SER A 413 10.30 -38.58 -27.21
C SER A 413 10.87 -37.68 -26.10
N HIS A 414 10.01 -37.04 -25.31
CA HIS A 414 10.38 -36.02 -24.31
C HIS A 414 9.85 -36.36 -22.91
N ARG A 415 9.73 -37.67 -22.60
CA ARG A 415 9.17 -38.18 -21.34
C ARG A 415 10.13 -39.15 -20.66
N ASP A 416 10.66 -38.75 -19.51
CA ASP A 416 11.37 -39.65 -18.59
C ASP A 416 10.41 -40.52 -17.75
N THR A 417 9.10 -40.26 -17.84
CA THR A 417 8.05 -40.86 -17.01
C THR A 417 6.89 -41.42 -17.85
N PRO A 418 6.38 -42.62 -17.51
CA PRO A 418 5.19 -43.18 -18.15
C PRO A 418 3.96 -42.29 -17.89
N LEU A 419 2.93 -42.41 -18.74
CA LEU A 419 1.74 -41.57 -18.67
C LEU A 419 0.83 -41.92 -17.48
N GLU A 420 0.66 -43.21 -17.20
CA GLU A 420 -0.36 -43.71 -16.26
C GLU A 420 0.18 -44.00 -14.84
N GLN A 421 1.51 -43.94 -14.64
CA GLN A 421 2.14 -44.26 -13.36
C GLN A 421 2.95 -43.08 -12.82
N LEU A 422 2.81 -42.81 -11.51
CA LEU A 422 3.62 -41.79 -10.83
C LEU A 422 5.12 -42.13 -10.93
N PRO A 423 6.01 -41.11 -10.98
CA PRO A 423 7.46 -41.33 -11.07
C PRO A 423 8.04 -42.13 -9.88
N SER A 424 7.34 -42.10 -8.75
CA SER A 424 7.65 -42.78 -7.49
C SER A 424 6.95 -44.13 -7.29
N ASN A 425 6.18 -44.61 -8.27
CA ASN A 425 5.50 -45.91 -8.17
C ASN A 425 6.55 -47.06 -8.11
N PRO A 426 6.52 -47.96 -7.11
CA PRO A 426 7.44 -49.11 -7.06
C PRO A 426 7.34 -50.02 -8.29
N GLU A 427 6.17 -50.12 -8.94
CA GLU A 427 5.95 -50.95 -10.14
C GLU A 427 6.16 -50.17 -11.46
N ARG A 428 7.03 -49.14 -11.44
CA ARG A 428 7.31 -48.25 -12.61
C ARG A 428 8.06 -48.90 -13.78
N ARG A 429 8.53 -50.15 -13.64
CA ARG A 429 9.22 -50.90 -14.71
C ARG A 429 8.58 -52.28 -14.86
N LEU A 430 7.57 -52.34 -15.73
CA LEU A 430 6.90 -53.54 -16.22
C LEU A 430 7.25 -53.76 -17.71
#